data_AF-A0A2K9NNW8-F1
#
_entry.id   AF-A0A2K9NNW8-F1
#
_cell.length_a   1.000
_cell.length_b   1.000
_cell.length_c   1.000
_cell.angle_alpha   90.00
_cell.angle_beta   90.00
_cell.angle_gamma   90.00
#
_symmetry.space_group_name_H-M   'P 1'
#
loop_
_entity.id
_entity.type
_entity.pdbx_description
1 polymer ?
#
loop_
_entity_poly.entity_id
_entity_poly.type
_entity_poly.pdbx_seq_one_letter_code
_entity_poly.pdbx_strand_id
1 'polypeptide(L)'
;MLKSLVKNSLFILACTLFVACGKSTEEEVKDAVLSANILLSRKECQPAIDLLEGMGRQNKNANYLKALSSAYACRAGYSTITFFADDISKTASPAPLGGMTLYSTSQVTATSPLTDDSKFRDLQTAIDILSYAGGIASTVEPSSAERLKYFSVNQAGDINTQLAFMVLVQTGKLMKVYSDANSSGVKGGGSGSNNCFTDYTTTDASTVQAYLGLGETGACTSANSSHPQLALGVSGRRKRLCEGVVLLNAILDLLPNIMATAGGGDLDAIKDMTTDIQEKKDELASMDSTYVPTMNVLSQTNCETSTDITEVTLSSYYAVFFESLVK
;
A
#
# COMPACT_ATOMS: atom_id res chain seq x y z
N MET A 1 61.39 -30.54 30.78
CA MET A 1 61.10 -29.32 29.99
C MET A 1 60.09 -29.55 28.85
N LEU A 2 60.18 -30.62 28.06
CA LEU A 2 59.28 -30.87 26.91
C LEU A 2 57.77 -30.94 27.27
N LYS A 3 57.39 -31.48 28.43
CA LYS A 3 55.98 -31.59 28.88
C LYS A 3 55.32 -30.23 29.20
N SER A 4 56.10 -29.19 29.49
CA SER A 4 55.56 -27.84 29.78
C SER A 4 55.22 -27.08 28.49
N LEU A 5 56.03 -27.26 27.43
CA LEU A 5 55.79 -26.65 26.12
C LEU A 5 54.52 -27.17 25.43
N VAL A 6 54.22 -28.47 25.57
CA VAL A 6 53.02 -29.08 24.97
C VAL A 6 51.75 -28.60 25.66
N LYS A 7 51.79 -28.39 26.99
CA LYS A 7 50.63 -27.92 27.77
C LYS A 7 50.30 -26.45 27.48
N ASN A 8 51.32 -25.60 27.29
CA ASN A 8 51.13 -24.20 26.88
C ASN A 8 50.72 -24.06 25.40
N SER A 9 51.18 -24.94 24.50
CA SER A 9 50.76 -24.92 23.09
C SER A 9 49.30 -25.38 22.90
N LEU A 10 48.83 -26.34 23.70
CA LEU A 10 47.43 -26.77 23.67
C LEU A 10 46.47 -25.69 24.20
N PHE A 11 46.91 -24.88 25.16
CA PHE A 11 46.13 -23.77 25.71
C PHE A 11 46.01 -22.61 24.71
N ILE A 12 47.07 -22.31 23.95
CA ILE A 12 47.05 -21.28 22.90
C ILE A 12 46.15 -21.72 21.72
N LEU A 13 46.21 -23.00 21.30
CA LEU A 13 45.36 -23.55 20.25
C LEU A 13 43.88 -23.61 20.67
N ALA A 14 43.60 -23.88 21.95
CA ALA A 14 42.25 -23.81 22.51
C ALA A 14 41.72 -22.36 22.56
N CYS A 15 42.56 -21.39 22.93
CA CYS A 15 42.19 -19.96 22.90
C CYS A 15 41.94 -19.43 21.48
N THR A 16 42.64 -19.91 20.45
CA THR A 16 42.39 -19.49 19.05
C THR A 16 41.10 -20.07 18.45
N LEU A 17 40.56 -21.16 19.01
CA LEU A 17 39.26 -21.71 18.58
C LEU A 17 38.05 -20.94 19.12
N PHE A 18 38.23 -20.15 20.20
CA PHE A 18 37.17 -19.29 20.77
C PHE A 18 37.18 -17.86 20.24
N VAL A 19 38.19 -17.48 19.46
CA VAL A 19 38.18 -16.25 18.63
C VAL A 19 37.84 -16.64 17.19
N ALA A 20 36.74 -17.38 17.02
CA ALA A 20 36.15 -17.50 15.70
C ALA A 20 35.68 -16.09 15.29
N CYS A 21 36.35 -15.49 14.32
CA CYS A 21 35.95 -14.26 13.63
C CYS A 21 34.65 -14.50 12.82
N GLY A 22 33.58 -14.96 13.47
CA GLY A 22 32.25 -14.95 12.89
C GLY A 22 31.79 -13.51 12.76
N LYS A 23 31.18 -13.16 11.61
CA LYS A 23 30.51 -11.88 11.47
C LYS A 23 29.51 -11.73 12.61
N SER A 24 29.39 -10.52 13.17
CA SER A 24 28.29 -10.24 14.08
C SER A 24 26.95 -10.39 13.35
N THR A 25 25.87 -10.68 14.07
CA THR A 25 24.53 -10.78 13.48
C THR A 25 24.14 -9.51 12.72
N GLU A 26 24.59 -8.34 13.18
CA GLU A 26 24.37 -7.07 12.49
C GLU A 26 25.14 -6.98 11.16
N GLU A 27 26.37 -7.48 11.12
CA GLU A 27 27.17 -7.56 9.89
C GLU A 27 26.58 -8.55 8.89
N GLU A 28 26.06 -9.69 9.34
CA GLU A 28 25.36 -10.65 8.49
C GLU A 28 24.11 -10.04 7.87
N VAL A 29 23.29 -9.32 8.66
CA VAL A 29 22.11 -8.61 8.14
C VAL A 29 22.51 -7.54 7.12
N LYS A 30 23.57 -6.78 7.37
CA LYS A 30 24.06 -5.76 6.42
C LYS A 30 24.53 -6.38 5.11
N ASP A 31 25.24 -7.52 5.18
CA ASP A 31 25.69 -8.28 4.02
C ASP A 31 24.50 -8.83 3.22
N ALA A 32 23.51 -9.41 3.90
CA ALA A 32 22.28 -9.90 3.29
C ALA A 32 21.51 -8.78 2.57
N VAL A 33 21.41 -7.59 3.17
CA VAL A 33 20.80 -6.41 2.54
C VAL A 33 21.56 -5.99 1.28
N LEU A 34 22.89 -5.94 1.33
CA LEU A 34 23.70 -5.60 0.16
C LEU A 34 23.53 -6.63 -0.97
N SER A 35 23.63 -7.92 -0.66
CA SER A 35 23.43 -9.01 -1.61
C SER A 35 22.01 -9.02 -2.18
N ALA A 36 20.99 -8.78 -1.38
CA ALA A 36 19.61 -8.64 -1.85
C ALA A 36 19.48 -7.49 -2.85
N ASN A 37 20.07 -6.32 -2.57
CA ASN A 37 20.04 -5.20 -3.51
C ASN A 37 20.75 -5.52 -4.84
N ILE A 38 21.83 -6.33 -4.81
CA ILE A 38 22.48 -6.82 -6.03
C ILE A 38 21.53 -7.73 -6.82
N LEU A 39 20.83 -8.66 -6.16
CA LEU A 39 19.83 -9.53 -6.79
C LEU A 39 18.69 -8.70 -7.41
N LEU A 40 18.20 -7.68 -6.70
CA LEU A 40 17.16 -6.78 -7.20
C LEU A 40 17.60 -5.99 -8.43
N SER A 41 18.87 -5.59 -8.52
CA SER A 41 19.41 -4.93 -9.73
C SER A 41 19.32 -5.82 -10.98
N ARG A 42 19.24 -7.15 -10.80
CA ARG A 42 19.09 -8.16 -11.86
C ARG A 42 17.65 -8.66 -12.00
N LYS A 43 16.70 -8.07 -11.26
CA LYS A 43 15.30 -8.51 -11.15
C LYS A 43 15.14 -9.94 -10.60
N GLU A 44 16.12 -10.43 -9.84
CA GLU A 44 16.06 -11.72 -9.15
C GLU A 44 15.28 -11.57 -7.83
N CYS A 45 13.97 -11.29 -7.93
CA CYS A 45 13.14 -10.91 -6.79
C CYS A 45 12.98 -12.03 -5.76
N GLN A 46 12.70 -13.27 -6.20
CA GLN A 46 12.50 -14.41 -5.29
C GLN A 46 13.78 -14.76 -4.50
N PRO A 47 14.98 -14.90 -5.14
CA PRO A 47 16.22 -15.07 -4.40
C PRO A 47 16.49 -13.96 -3.36
N ALA A 48 16.14 -12.71 -3.67
CA ALA A 48 16.30 -11.61 -2.72
C ALA A 48 15.37 -11.76 -1.50
N ILE A 49 14.12 -12.20 -1.71
CA ILE A 49 13.17 -12.50 -0.63
C ILE A 49 13.72 -13.65 0.24
N ASP A 50 14.12 -14.76 -0.39
CA ASP A 50 14.61 -15.95 0.31
C ASP A 50 15.83 -15.62 1.18
N LEU A 51 16.76 -14.82 0.64
CA LEU A 51 17.95 -14.37 1.37
C LEU A 51 17.59 -13.52 2.59
N LEU A 52 16.72 -12.54 2.43
CA LEU A 52 16.36 -11.62 3.50
C LEU A 52 15.53 -12.33 4.57
N GLU A 53 14.45 -13.03 4.21
CA GLU A 53 13.61 -13.76 5.17
C GLU A 53 14.40 -14.87 5.89
N GLY A 54 15.43 -15.43 5.24
CA GLY A 54 16.37 -16.39 5.85
C GLY A 54 17.14 -15.83 7.05
N MET A 55 17.29 -14.50 7.17
CA MET A 55 17.90 -13.84 8.32
C MET A 55 16.94 -13.69 9.52
N GLY A 56 15.66 -14.02 9.34
CA GLY A 56 14.60 -13.70 10.28
C GLY A 56 14.25 -12.21 10.27
N ARG A 57 12.98 -11.91 10.58
CA ARG A 57 12.41 -10.56 10.42
C ARG A 57 13.10 -9.52 11.31
N GLN A 58 13.70 -8.49 10.69
CA GLN A 58 14.37 -7.38 11.38
C GLN A 58 13.47 -6.13 11.48
N ASN A 59 12.42 -6.19 12.32
CA ASN A 59 11.36 -5.16 12.40
C ASN A 59 11.84 -3.74 12.76
N LYS A 60 13.06 -3.58 13.29
CA LYS A 60 13.63 -2.27 13.67
C LYS A 60 14.81 -1.83 12.78
N ASN A 61 15.08 -2.57 11.70
CA ASN A 61 16.15 -2.23 10.76
C ASN A 61 15.53 -1.67 9.47
N ALA A 62 15.57 -0.34 9.32
CA ALA A 62 14.97 0.35 8.18
C ALA A 62 15.54 -0.13 6.83
N ASN A 63 16.84 -0.39 6.73
CA ASN A 63 17.46 -0.83 5.47
C ASN A 63 17.03 -2.25 5.10
N TYR A 64 16.91 -3.14 6.09
CA TYR A 64 16.37 -4.47 5.88
C TYR A 64 14.92 -4.43 5.40
N LEU A 65 14.05 -3.64 6.08
CA LEU A 65 12.64 -3.56 5.72
C LEU A 65 12.43 -2.94 4.34
N LYS A 66 13.17 -1.89 3.99
CA LYS A 66 13.14 -1.28 2.65
C LYS A 66 13.58 -2.28 1.57
N ALA A 67 14.68 -3.02 1.80
CA ALA A 67 15.15 -4.03 0.85
C ALA A 67 14.15 -5.18 0.68
N LEU A 68 13.58 -5.67 1.78
CA LEU A 68 12.59 -6.74 1.76
C LEU A 68 11.31 -6.31 1.05
N SER A 69 10.81 -5.12 1.38
CA SER A 69 9.66 -4.52 0.70
C SER A 69 9.93 -4.38 -0.80
N SER A 70 11.09 -3.86 -1.21
CA SER A 70 11.50 -3.79 -2.62
C SER A 70 11.53 -5.16 -3.29
N ALA A 71 11.89 -6.23 -2.58
CA ALA A 71 11.94 -7.57 -3.14
C ALA A 71 10.54 -8.15 -3.42
N TYR A 72 9.59 -7.96 -2.51
CA TYR A 72 8.19 -8.29 -2.76
C TYR A 72 7.58 -7.42 -3.87
N ALA A 73 7.86 -6.11 -3.87
CA ALA A 73 7.38 -5.20 -4.91
C ALA A 73 7.94 -5.57 -6.30
N CYS A 74 9.22 -5.96 -6.37
CA CYS A 74 9.85 -6.50 -7.57
C CYS A 74 9.09 -7.74 -8.09
N ARG A 75 8.73 -8.68 -7.20
CA ARG A 75 7.98 -9.90 -7.58
C ARG A 75 6.56 -9.58 -8.06
N ALA A 76 5.97 -8.51 -7.55
CA ALA A 76 4.71 -7.93 -8.05
C ALA A 76 4.83 -7.22 -9.42
N GLY A 77 6.05 -7.02 -9.92
CA GLY A 77 6.32 -6.28 -11.15
C GLY A 77 6.42 -4.76 -10.98
N TYR A 78 6.42 -4.25 -9.74
CA TYR A 78 6.66 -2.83 -9.47
C TYR A 78 8.14 -2.48 -9.67
N SER A 79 8.38 -1.28 -10.19
CA SER A 79 9.70 -0.68 -10.31
C SER A 79 9.57 0.82 -10.09
N THR A 80 10.37 1.38 -9.19
CA THR A 80 10.43 2.84 -8.97
C THR A 80 10.86 3.58 -10.23
N ILE A 81 11.69 2.97 -11.07
CA ILE A 81 12.11 3.56 -12.36
C ILE A 81 10.91 3.72 -13.29
N THR A 82 10.10 2.65 -13.46
CA THR A 82 8.88 2.69 -14.27
C THR A 82 7.86 3.65 -13.67
N PHE A 83 7.74 3.69 -12.34
CA PHE A 83 6.83 4.62 -11.68
C PHE A 83 7.13 6.08 -12.07
N PHE A 84 8.38 6.52 -11.92
CA PHE A 84 8.76 7.90 -12.25
C PHE A 84 8.89 8.18 -13.75
N ALA A 85 9.27 7.20 -14.56
CA ALA A 85 9.42 7.40 -16.00
C ALA A 85 8.08 7.41 -16.74
N ASP A 86 7.16 6.52 -16.36
CA ASP A 86 5.99 6.18 -17.19
C ASP A 86 4.65 6.40 -16.48
N ASP A 87 4.61 6.32 -15.14
CA ASP A 87 3.33 6.25 -14.42
C ASP A 87 2.94 7.55 -13.73
N ILE A 88 3.88 8.22 -13.06
CA ILE A 88 3.60 9.40 -12.21
C ILE A 88 2.92 10.53 -12.98
N SER A 89 3.31 10.76 -14.23
CA SER A 89 2.76 11.79 -15.12
C SER A 89 1.31 11.53 -15.54
N LYS A 90 0.81 10.30 -15.32
CA LYS A 90 -0.60 9.94 -15.55
C LYS A 90 -1.47 10.26 -14.34
N THR A 91 -0.90 10.62 -13.19
CA THR A 91 -1.68 10.94 -12.00
C THR A 91 -2.62 12.11 -12.26
N ALA A 92 -3.80 12.11 -11.65
CA ALA A 92 -4.83 13.14 -11.80
C ALA A 92 -5.50 13.28 -13.19
N SER A 93 -5.09 12.51 -14.21
CA SER A 93 -5.69 12.55 -15.55
C SER A 93 -6.02 11.15 -16.07
N PRO A 94 -7.25 10.86 -16.53
CA PRO A 94 -8.31 11.82 -16.91
C PRO A 94 -9.12 12.40 -15.74
N ALA A 95 -8.96 11.84 -14.55
CA ALA A 95 -9.63 12.27 -13.31
C ALA A 95 -8.67 12.13 -12.12
N PRO A 96 -8.92 12.81 -10.98
CA PRO A 96 -8.00 12.88 -9.85
C PRO A 96 -7.41 11.52 -9.42
N LEU A 97 -8.26 10.51 -9.27
CA LEU A 97 -7.86 9.12 -9.02
C LEU A 97 -7.87 8.24 -10.27
N GLY A 98 -8.61 8.65 -11.33
CA GLY A 98 -8.77 7.87 -12.56
C GLY A 98 -7.45 7.59 -13.28
N GLY A 99 -6.52 8.53 -13.23
CA GLY A 99 -5.20 8.38 -13.85
C GLY A 99 -4.34 7.24 -13.30
N MET A 100 -4.51 6.88 -12.03
CA MET A 100 -3.78 5.77 -11.42
C MET A 100 -4.17 4.41 -11.99
N THR A 101 -5.36 4.31 -12.60
CA THR A 101 -5.77 3.13 -13.33
C THR A 101 -4.89 2.88 -14.56
N LEU A 102 -4.23 3.91 -15.10
CA LEU A 102 -3.35 3.87 -16.27
C LEU A 102 -1.89 3.52 -15.95
N TYR A 103 -1.55 3.33 -14.68
CA TYR A 103 -0.21 2.88 -14.32
C TYR A 103 0.11 1.53 -14.94
N SER A 104 1.38 1.32 -15.26
CA SER A 104 1.86 0.21 -16.07
C SER A 104 1.49 -1.14 -15.46
N THR A 105 1.52 -1.24 -14.12
CA THR A 105 1.14 -2.48 -13.42
C THR A 105 -0.36 -2.58 -13.14
N SER A 106 -1.12 -1.49 -13.24
CA SER A 106 -2.59 -1.48 -13.15
C SER A 106 -3.22 -2.06 -14.42
N GLN A 107 -2.64 -1.78 -15.59
CA GLN A 107 -3.16 -2.22 -16.89
C GLN A 107 -2.95 -3.71 -17.20
N VAL A 108 -2.25 -4.45 -16.32
CA VAL A 108 -2.09 -5.90 -16.45
C VAL A 108 -3.40 -6.58 -16.04
N THR A 109 -3.86 -7.55 -16.83
CA THR A 109 -5.03 -8.37 -16.48
C THR A 109 -4.83 -9.05 -15.12
N ALA A 110 -5.70 -8.74 -14.16
CA ALA A 110 -5.72 -9.34 -12.85
C ALA A 110 -6.56 -10.62 -12.83
N THR A 111 -6.25 -11.54 -11.92
CA THR A 111 -7.16 -12.67 -11.64
C THR A 111 -8.41 -12.18 -10.91
N SER A 112 -9.50 -12.95 -11.03
CA SER A 112 -10.75 -12.73 -10.29
C SER A 112 -10.95 -13.88 -9.29
N PRO A 113 -11.03 -13.62 -7.99
CA PRO A 113 -10.99 -12.30 -7.36
C PRO A 113 -9.61 -11.62 -7.35
N LEU A 114 -9.59 -10.28 -7.25
CA LEU A 114 -8.34 -9.50 -7.21
C LEU A 114 -7.42 -9.94 -6.05
N THR A 115 -8.02 -10.33 -4.93
CA THR A 115 -7.31 -10.84 -3.75
C THR A 115 -6.52 -12.11 -4.01
N ASP A 116 -6.82 -12.85 -5.08
CA ASP A 116 -6.12 -14.09 -5.45
C ASP A 116 -4.97 -13.82 -6.42
N ASP A 117 -4.87 -12.60 -6.93
CA ASP A 117 -3.80 -12.21 -7.85
C ASP A 117 -2.48 -12.12 -7.10
N SER A 118 -1.50 -12.93 -7.52
CA SER A 118 -0.22 -13.01 -6.82
C SER A 118 0.53 -11.69 -6.83
N LYS A 119 0.42 -10.89 -7.91
CA LYS A 119 1.09 -9.60 -8.01
C LYS A 119 0.42 -8.57 -7.10
N PHE A 120 -0.92 -8.58 -7.03
CA PHE A 120 -1.65 -7.74 -6.07
C PHE A 120 -1.27 -8.08 -4.62
N ARG A 121 -1.20 -9.37 -4.28
CA ARG A 121 -0.81 -9.83 -2.94
C ARG A 121 0.64 -9.52 -2.59
N ASP A 122 1.56 -9.66 -3.53
CA ASP A 122 2.97 -9.35 -3.32
C ASP A 122 3.20 -7.86 -3.10
N LEU A 123 2.52 -7.00 -3.85
CA LEU A 123 2.60 -5.56 -3.63
C LEU A 123 1.96 -5.16 -2.30
N GLN A 124 0.83 -5.77 -1.92
CA GLN A 124 0.26 -5.58 -0.59
C GLN A 124 1.21 -6.02 0.52
N THR A 125 1.91 -7.15 0.33
CA THR A 125 2.92 -7.63 1.29
C THR A 125 4.06 -6.63 1.43
N ALA A 126 4.54 -6.06 0.32
CA ALA A 126 5.55 -5.02 0.31
C ALA A 126 5.11 -3.76 1.07
N ILE A 127 3.86 -3.34 0.87
CA ILE A 127 3.21 -2.23 1.58
C ILE A 127 3.15 -2.54 3.08
N ASP A 128 2.62 -3.70 3.47
CA ASP A 128 2.44 -4.09 4.87
C ASP A 128 3.79 -4.15 5.63
N ILE A 129 4.86 -4.62 4.98
CA ILE A 129 6.23 -4.61 5.55
C ILE A 129 6.63 -3.20 6.01
N LEU A 130 6.31 -2.17 5.22
CA LEU A 130 6.67 -0.79 5.54
C LEU A 130 5.63 -0.09 6.40
N SER A 131 4.34 -0.34 6.19
CA SER A 131 3.26 0.20 7.01
C SER A 131 3.49 -0.14 8.49
N TYR A 132 3.79 -1.42 8.78
CA TYR A 132 4.00 -1.92 10.14
C TYR A 132 5.47 -1.91 10.58
N ALA A 133 6.34 -1.17 9.89
CA ALA A 133 7.74 -1.02 10.26
C ALA A 133 7.87 -0.53 11.72
N GLY A 134 8.84 -1.09 12.45
CA GLY A 134 9.01 -0.86 13.89
C GLY A 134 8.37 -1.96 14.75
N GLY A 135 7.60 -2.86 14.12
CA GLY A 135 6.80 -3.88 14.81
C GLY A 135 5.49 -3.31 15.34
N ILE A 136 4.89 -2.36 14.60
CA ILE A 136 3.58 -1.81 14.91
C ILE A 136 2.57 -2.96 14.85
N ALA A 137 1.76 -3.11 15.89
CA ALA A 137 0.75 -4.15 15.94
C ALA A 137 -0.36 -3.87 14.92
N SER A 138 -0.98 -4.91 14.36
CA SER A 138 -2.10 -4.76 13.42
C SER A 138 -3.32 -4.08 14.02
N THR A 139 -3.43 -4.02 15.35
CA THR A 139 -4.50 -3.32 16.06
C THR A 139 -4.20 -1.82 16.27
N VAL A 140 -3.03 -1.33 15.85
CA VAL A 140 -2.63 0.08 15.93
C VAL A 140 -2.60 0.64 14.52
N GLU A 141 -3.08 1.87 14.35
CA GLU A 141 -3.05 2.55 13.06
C GLU A 141 -1.60 2.80 12.60
N PRO A 142 -1.14 2.19 11.49
CA PRO A 142 0.23 2.34 11.00
C PRO A 142 0.43 3.70 10.31
N SER A 143 0.31 4.79 11.06
CA SER A 143 0.53 6.15 10.55
C SER A 143 2.01 6.49 10.38
N SER A 144 2.28 7.51 9.57
CA SER A 144 3.59 8.13 9.41
C SER A 144 4.18 8.59 10.76
N ALA A 145 3.33 9.14 11.63
CA ALA A 145 3.66 9.54 12.99
C ALA A 145 3.98 8.35 13.91
N GLU A 146 3.29 7.22 13.74
CA GLU A 146 3.56 6.00 14.51
C GLU A 146 4.96 5.44 14.20
N ARG A 147 5.35 5.42 12.91
CA ARG A 147 6.68 4.96 12.49
C ARG A 147 7.81 5.81 13.06
N LEU A 148 7.60 7.12 13.27
CA LEU A 148 8.58 8.01 13.91
C LEU A 148 8.92 7.64 15.35
N LYS A 149 8.09 6.84 16.03
CA LYS A 149 8.42 6.33 17.38
C LYS A 149 9.52 5.28 17.39
N TYR A 150 9.80 4.65 16.23
CA TYR A 150 10.71 3.52 16.11
C TYR A 150 11.97 3.84 15.30
N PHE A 151 11.93 4.88 14.48
CA PHE A 151 12.99 5.23 13.54
C PHE A 151 13.37 6.70 13.66
N SER A 152 14.60 7.03 13.26
CA SER A 152 14.98 8.44 13.07
C SER A 152 14.14 9.09 11.98
N VAL A 153 14.04 10.43 11.99
CA VAL A 153 13.30 11.20 10.98
C VAL A 153 13.68 10.81 9.55
N ASN A 154 14.98 10.66 9.27
CA ASN A 154 15.48 10.28 7.94
C ASN A 154 15.05 8.86 7.56
N GLN A 155 15.16 7.90 8.49
CA GLN A 155 14.76 6.52 8.23
C GLN A 155 13.25 6.39 8.02
N ALA A 156 12.44 7.08 8.83
CA ALA A 156 11.00 7.13 8.65
C ALA A 156 10.61 7.84 7.35
N GLY A 157 11.31 8.92 6.98
CA GLY A 157 11.11 9.62 5.72
C GLY A 157 11.34 8.71 4.51
N ASP A 158 12.44 7.95 4.49
CA ASP A 158 12.71 6.97 3.43
C ASP A 158 11.61 5.90 3.35
N ILE A 159 11.21 5.34 4.50
CA ILE A 159 10.15 4.32 4.59
C ILE A 159 8.83 4.87 4.06
N ASN A 160 8.41 6.05 4.54
CA ASN A 160 7.16 6.69 4.13
C ASN A 160 7.15 7.00 2.63
N THR A 161 8.28 7.46 2.08
CA THR A 161 8.41 7.77 0.66
C THR A 161 8.27 6.52 -0.20
N GLN A 162 9.00 5.45 0.12
CA GLN A 162 8.89 4.19 -0.60
C GLN A 162 7.48 3.58 -0.47
N LEU A 163 6.90 3.65 0.73
CA LEU A 163 5.54 3.19 0.99
C LEU A 163 4.51 3.95 0.13
N ALA A 164 4.61 5.28 0.06
CA ALA A 164 3.68 6.12 -0.71
C ALA A 164 3.62 5.72 -2.19
N PHE A 165 4.78 5.49 -2.83
CA PHE A 165 4.81 5.10 -4.24
C PHE A 165 4.13 3.75 -4.49
N MET A 166 4.34 2.78 -3.59
CA MET A 166 3.70 1.47 -3.72
C MET A 166 2.20 1.55 -3.44
N VAL A 167 1.78 2.34 -2.44
CA VAL A 167 0.36 2.56 -2.13
C VAL A 167 -0.34 3.18 -3.33
N LEU A 168 0.23 4.20 -3.98
CA LEU A 168 -0.34 4.78 -5.21
C LEU A 168 -0.55 3.70 -6.29
N VAL A 169 0.45 2.85 -6.51
CA VAL A 169 0.34 1.78 -7.51
C VAL A 169 -0.71 0.74 -7.14
N GLN A 170 -0.79 0.34 -5.87
CA GLN A 170 -1.76 -0.64 -5.39
C GLN A 170 -3.19 -0.11 -5.46
N THR A 171 -3.41 1.17 -5.10
CA THR A 171 -4.71 1.83 -5.27
C THR A 171 -5.09 1.87 -6.74
N GLY A 172 -4.16 2.15 -7.65
CA GLY A 172 -4.39 2.11 -9.09
C GLY A 172 -4.87 0.75 -9.61
N LYS A 173 -4.25 -0.35 -9.14
CA LYS A 173 -4.67 -1.73 -9.46
C LYS A 173 -6.09 -2.01 -8.97
N LEU A 174 -6.39 -1.64 -7.72
CA LEU A 174 -7.70 -1.81 -7.12
C LEU A 174 -8.77 -1.06 -7.93
N MET A 175 -8.50 0.21 -8.24
CA MET A 175 -9.44 1.05 -8.98
C MET A 175 -9.64 0.54 -10.40
N LYS A 176 -8.59 0.16 -11.10
CA LYS A 176 -8.68 -0.40 -12.47
C LYS A 176 -9.65 -1.58 -12.53
N VAL A 177 -9.59 -2.49 -11.56
CA VAL A 177 -10.46 -3.67 -11.52
C VAL A 177 -11.87 -3.31 -11.08
N TYR A 178 -12.03 -2.66 -9.93
CA TYR A 178 -13.36 -2.45 -9.35
C TYR A 178 -14.17 -1.32 -10.01
N SER A 179 -13.53 -0.40 -10.73
CA SER A 179 -14.23 0.62 -11.52
C SER A 179 -14.54 0.19 -12.94
N ASP A 180 -14.04 -0.97 -13.37
CA ASP A 180 -14.03 -1.40 -14.77
C ASP A 180 -13.49 -0.30 -15.72
N ALA A 181 -12.39 0.33 -15.32
CA ALA A 181 -11.79 1.39 -16.14
C ALA A 181 -11.25 0.82 -17.46
N ASN A 182 -11.43 1.56 -18.56
CA ASN A 182 -10.90 1.17 -19.86
C ASN A 182 -9.40 1.47 -20.01
N SER A 183 -8.85 1.28 -21.22
CA SER A 183 -7.44 1.57 -21.53
C SER A 183 -7.11 3.06 -21.50
N SER A 184 -8.11 3.94 -21.49
CA SER A 184 -7.98 5.40 -21.35
C SER A 184 -8.26 5.87 -19.92
N GLY A 185 -8.51 4.96 -18.97
CA GLY A 185 -8.73 5.26 -17.57
C GLY A 185 -10.15 5.74 -17.26
N VAL A 186 -11.06 5.68 -18.23
CA VAL A 186 -12.47 6.05 -18.05
C VAL A 186 -13.20 4.92 -17.33
N LYS A 187 -13.84 5.24 -16.21
CA LYS A 187 -14.61 4.31 -15.38
C LYS A 187 -15.83 3.74 -16.14
N GLY A 188 -16.11 2.45 -15.93
CA GLY A 188 -17.22 1.73 -16.59
C GLY A 188 -17.09 1.62 -18.11
N GLY A 189 -15.94 2.00 -18.68
CA GLY A 189 -15.69 1.89 -20.12
C GLY A 189 -15.06 0.57 -20.53
N GLY A 190 -14.79 -0.32 -19.56
CA GLY A 190 -14.16 -1.61 -19.77
C GLY A 190 -15.11 -2.65 -20.36
N SER A 191 -14.78 -3.92 -20.12
CA SER A 191 -15.59 -5.06 -20.59
C SER A 191 -16.52 -5.61 -19.51
N GLY A 192 -16.41 -5.12 -18.28
CA GLY A 192 -17.30 -5.43 -17.19
C GLY A 192 -18.68 -4.84 -17.42
N SER A 193 -19.63 -5.29 -16.60
CA SER A 193 -21.01 -4.79 -16.62
C SER A 193 -21.29 -3.79 -15.49
N ASN A 194 -20.30 -3.49 -14.65
CA ASN A 194 -20.45 -2.65 -13.49
C ASN A 194 -20.10 -1.19 -13.81
N ASN A 195 -21.02 -0.29 -13.45
CA ASN A 195 -20.81 1.15 -13.58
C ASN A 195 -20.40 1.79 -12.26
N CYS A 196 -20.63 1.11 -11.15
CA CYS A 196 -20.28 1.48 -9.79
C CYS A 196 -19.29 0.47 -9.22
N PHE A 197 -18.48 0.91 -8.26
CA PHE A 197 -17.61 0.06 -7.46
C PHE A 197 -18.44 -0.92 -6.63
N THR A 198 -19.36 -0.41 -5.82
CA THR A 198 -20.19 -1.24 -4.94
C THR A 198 -21.68 -0.96 -5.13
N ASP A 199 -22.49 -1.73 -4.42
CA ASP A 199 -23.94 -1.60 -4.42
C ASP A 199 -24.36 -0.66 -3.27
N TYR A 200 -25.19 0.31 -3.62
CA TYR A 200 -25.67 1.37 -2.74
C TYR A 200 -27.16 1.24 -2.40
N THR A 201 -27.79 0.09 -2.68
CA THR A 201 -29.24 -0.12 -2.50
C THR A 201 -29.66 -0.47 -1.08
N THR A 202 -28.79 -1.09 -0.27
CA THR A 202 -29.10 -1.43 1.14
C THR A 202 -28.69 -0.35 2.13
N THR A 203 -28.13 0.76 1.67
CA THR A 203 -27.85 1.86 2.59
C THR A 203 -29.18 2.51 2.96
N ASP A 204 -29.45 2.60 4.26
CA ASP A 204 -30.52 3.43 4.83
C ASP A 204 -30.26 4.95 4.62
N ALA A 205 -29.47 5.30 3.60
CA ALA A 205 -28.84 6.60 3.44
C ALA A 205 -29.44 7.33 2.24
N SER A 206 -30.52 8.06 2.50
CA SER A 206 -30.93 9.20 1.66
C SER A 206 -29.74 10.06 1.23
N THR A 207 -28.70 10.16 2.08
CA THR A 207 -27.46 10.90 1.83
C THR A 207 -26.62 10.34 0.68
N VAL A 208 -26.41 9.01 0.61
CA VAL A 208 -25.61 8.41 -0.49
C VAL A 208 -26.38 8.49 -1.79
N GLN A 209 -27.67 8.20 -1.77
CA GLN A 209 -28.52 8.32 -2.96
C GLN A 209 -28.62 9.77 -3.45
N ALA A 210 -28.74 10.73 -2.54
CA ALA A 210 -28.70 12.15 -2.87
C ALA A 210 -27.35 12.54 -3.49
N TYR A 211 -26.24 12.01 -2.95
CA TYR A 211 -24.90 12.25 -3.49
C TYR A 211 -24.73 11.70 -4.92
N LEU A 212 -25.12 10.44 -5.16
CA LEU A 212 -25.10 9.86 -6.51
C LEU A 212 -25.98 10.67 -7.48
N GLY A 213 -27.08 11.22 -6.98
CA GLY A 213 -27.98 12.10 -7.74
C GLY A 213 -27.41 13.47 -8.12
N LEU A 214 -26.26 13.89 -7.57
CA LEU A 214 -25.58 15.14 -7.95
C LEU A 214 -24.92 15.06 -9.33
N GLY A 215 -24.74 13.86 -9.89
CA GLY A 215 -24.11 13.66 -11.20
C GLY A 215 -22.57 13.71 -11.19
N GLU A 216 -21.96 13.76 -10.01
CA GLU A 216 -20.50 13.84 -9.83
C GLU A 216 -19.79 12.48 -9.94
N THR A 217 -20.52 11.37 -10.10
CA THR A 217 -20.03 9.98 -9.97
C THR A 217 -19.70 9.28 -11.30
N GLY A 218 -19.60 10.06 -12.37
CA GLY A 218 -19.29 9.57 -13.71
C GLY A 218 -20.29 8.50 -14.18
N ALA A 219 -19.79 7.31 -14.53
CA ALA A 219 -20.64 6.20 -15.00
C ALA A 219 -21.64 5.68 -13.95
N CYS A 220 -21.39 5.87 -12.64
CA CYS A 220 -22.26 5.35 -11.58
C CYS A 220 -23.47 6.25 -11.38
N THR A 221 -24.49 6.04 -12.20
CA THR A 221 -25.75 6.80 -12.18
C THR A 221 -26.91 6.04 -11.53
N SER A 222 -26.69 4.80 -11.11
CA SER A 222 -27.70 3.95 -10.47
C SER A 222 -27.07 3.08 -9.38
N ALA A 223 -27.78 2.90 -8.28
CA ALA A 223 -27.26 2.27 -7.08
C ALA A 223 -27.00 0.75 -7.19
N ASN A 224 -27.44 0.09 -8.25
CA ASN A 224 -27.48 -1.37 -8.39
C ASN A 224 -26.54 -1.94 -9.47
N SER A 225 -25.62 -1.13 -10.01
CA SER A 225 -24.66 -1.55 -11.05
C SER A 225 -23.26 -1.79 -10.47
N SER A 226 -23.17 -2.62 -9.42
CA SER A 226 -21.95 -2.83 -8.64
C SER A 226 -20.99 -3.84 -9.26
N HIS A 227 -19.70 -3.74 -8.91
CA HIS A 227 -18.73 -4.77 -9.27
C HIS A 227 -19.07 -6.10 -8.56
N PRO A 228 -19.07 -7.26 -9.25
CA PRO A 228 -19.52 -8.53 -8.67
C PRO A 228 -18.80 -8.96 -7.38
N GLN A 229 -17.57 -8.52 -7.16
CA GLN A 229 -16.80 -8.83 -5.94
C GLN A 229 -17.09 -7.86 -4.77
N LEU A 230 -17.75 -6.74 -5.04
CA LEU A 230 -18.12 -5.72 -4.05
C LEU A 230 -19.65 -5.61 -3.92
N ALA A 231 -20.41 -6.46 -4.61
CA ALA A 231 -21.86 -6.53 -4.51
C ALA A 231 -22.31 -6.99 -3.11
N LEU A 232 -23.53 -6.64 -2.74
CA LEU A 232 -24.12 -7.02 -1.47
C LEU A 232 -24.20 -8.54 -1.29
N GLY A 233 -23.99 -8.99 -0.04
CA GLY A 233 -24.06 -10.41 0.31
C GLY A 233 -22.88 -11.26 -0.17
N VAL A 234 -21.92 -10.70 -0.90
CA VAL A 234 -20.72 -11.40 -1.34
C VAL A 234 -19.75 -11.60 -0.18
N SER A 235 -19.26 -12.84 -0.03
CA SER A 235 -18.26 -13.17 1.00
C SER A 235 -16.98 -12.37 0.80
N GLY A 236 -16.45 -11.81 1.89
CA GLY A 236 -15.23 -10.99 1.86
C GLY A 236 -15.44 -9.57 1.29
N ARG A 237 -16.68 -9.13 1.02
CA ARG A 237 -16.99 -7.76 0.60
C ARG A 237 -16.35 -6.72 1.53
N ARG A 238 -16.59 -6.84 2.85
CA ARG A 238 -16.06 -5.92 3.86
C ARG A 238 -14.54 -5.77 3.77
N LYS A 239 -13.84 -6.89 3.70
CA LYS A 239 -12.38 -6.91 3.54
C LYS A 239 -11.93 -6.10 2.33
N ARG A 240 -12.57 -6.29 1.17
CA ARG A 240 -12.21 -5.59 -0.07
C ARG A 240 -12.56 -4.09 -0.04
N LEU A 241 -13.65 -3.73 0.62
CA LEU A 241 -13.99 -2.31 0.87
C LEU A 241 -12.94 -1.69 1.78
N CYS A 242 -12.56 -2.38 2.85
CA CYS A 242 -11.48 -1.95 3.73
C CYS A 242 -10.15 -1.79 3.00
N GLU A 243 -9.79 -2.70 2.09
CA GLU A 243 -8.57 -2.61 1.28
C GLU A 243 -8.50 -1.27 0.53
N GLY A 244 -9.58 -0.83 -0.11
CA GLY A 244 -9.61 0.48 -0.78
C GLY A 244 -9.54 1.66 0.20
N VAL A 245 -10.31 1.60 1.29
CA VAL A 245 -10.34 2.67 2.30
C VAL A 245 -8.97 2.88 2.93
N VAL A 246 -8.30 1.81 3.37
CA VAL A 246 -7.00 1.94 4.03
C VAL A 246 -5.92 2.43 3.08
N LEU A 247 -5.96 2.00 1.80
CA LEU A 247 -5.02 2.47 0.79
C LEU A 247 -5.20 3.96 0.51
N LEU A 248 -6.44 4.45 0.34
CA LEU A 248 -6.69 5.87 0.10
C LEU A 248 -6.38 6.73 1.34
N ASN A 249 -6.70 6.25 2.53
CA ASN A 249 -6.33 6.95 3.78
C ASN A 249 -4.81 6.98 3.96
N ALA A 250 -4.08 5.93 3.57
CA ALA A 250 -2.62 5.92 3.61
C ALA A 250 -2.01 6.97 2.66
N ILE A 251 -2.62 7.22 1.49
CA ILE A 251 -2.21 8.32 0.60
C ILE A 251 -2.27 9.67 1.34
N LEU A 252 -3.36 9.93 2.07
CA LEU A 252 -3.55 11.16 2.85
C LEU A 252 -2.61 11.28 4.06
N ASP A 253 -2.22 10.17 4.69
CA ASP A 253 -1.23 10.18 5.77
C ASP A 253 0.20 10.42 5.26
N LEU A 254 0.54 9.85 4.10
CA LEU A 254 1.92 9.83 3.62
C LEU A 254 2.31 11.06 2.80
N LEU A 255 1.47 11.44 1.83
CA LEU A 255 1.87 12.40 0.80
C LEU A 255 2.06 13.84 1.29
N PRO A 256 1.25 14.40 2.20
CA PRO A 256 1.44 15.79 2.64
C PRO A 256 2.87 16.05 3.19
N ASN A 257 3.40 15.10 3.94
CA ASN A 257 4.76 15.19 4.50
C ASN A 257 5.84 15.06 3.43
N ILE A 258 5.65 14.20 2.43
CA ILE A 258 6.60 14.02 1.32
C ILE A 258 6.63 15.27 0.45
N MET A 259 5.45 15.78 0.06
CA MET A 259 5.30 16.95 -0.81
C MET A 259 5.79 18.24 -0.14
N ALA A 260 5.78 18.33 1.19
CA ALA A 260 6.37 19.46 1.90
C ALA A 260 7.89 19.60 1.66
N THR A 261 8.55 18.54 1.19
CA THR A 261 10.00 18.47 1.00
C THR A 261 10.43 18.21 -0.44
N ALA A 262 9.50 17.87 -1.33
CA ALA A 262 9.75 17.52 -2.71
C ALA A 262 9.05 18.50 -3.67
N GLY A 263 9.68 18.82 -4.81
CA GLY A 263 9.10 19.71 -5.83
C GLY A 263 9.36 19.22 -7.25
N GLY A 264 8.51 19.63 -8.19
CA GLY A 264 8.58 19.25 -9.61
C GLY A 264 7.19 19.11 -10.24
N GLY A 265 7.08 19.27 -11.56
CA GLY A 265 5.78 19.31 -12.26
C GLY A 265 4.92 18.05 -12.10
N ASP A 266 5.53 16.85 -12.10
CA ASP A 266 4.78 15.61 -11.88
C ASP A 266 4.28 15.46 -10.42
N LEU A 267 4.94 16.13 -9.47
CA LEU A 267 4.49 16.19 -8.07
C LEU A 267 3.36 17.20 -7.87
N ASP A 268 3.21 18.18 -8.77
CA ASP A 268 2.06 19.10 -8.75
C ASP A 268 0.77 18.33 -9.05
N ALA A 269 0.77 17.38 -10.00
CA ALA A 269 -0.39 16.53 -10.26
C ALA A 269 -0.78 15.66 -9.05
N ILE A 270 0.22 15.15 -8.31
CA ILE A 270 -0.02 14.44 -7.04
C ILE A 270 -0.64 15.39 -6.01
N LYS A 271 -0.14 16.63 -5.92
CA LYS A 271 -0.65 17.64 -4.99
C LYS A 271 -2.10 18.01 -5.29
N ASP A 272 -2.45 18.21 -6.55
CA ASP A 272 -3.82 18.50 -6.98
C ASP A 272 -4.73 17.33 -6.61
N MET A 273 -4.34 16.09 -6.93
CA MET A 273 -5.08 14.89 -6.51
C MET A 273 -5.27 14.83 -4.99
N THR A 274 -4.25 15.10 -4.18
CA THR A 274 -4.39 15.08 -2.72
C THR A 274 -5.31 16.19 -2.20
N THR A 275 -5.37 17.33 -2.91
CA THR A 275 -6.28 18.42 -2.59
C THR A 275 -7.73 17.97 -2.84
N ASP A 276 -8.00 17.36 -3.99
CA ASP A 276 -9.33 16.83 -4.33
C ASP A 276 -9.79 15.76 -3.32
N ILE A 277 -8.88 14.85 -2.91
CA ILE A 277 -9.19 13.84 -1.88
C ILE A 277 -9.50 14.54 -0.55
N GLN A 278 -8.74 15.56 -0.15
CA GLN A 278 -8.98 16.27 1.11
C GLN A 278 -10.31 17.03 1.10
N GLU A 279 -10.68 17.67 -0.03
CA GLU A 279 -11.98 18.30 -0.19
C GLU A 279 -13.13 17.30 -0.04
N LYS A 280 -13.00 16.11 -0.63
CA LYS A 280 -13.99 15.02 -0.46
C LYS A 280 -14.04 14.46 0.96
N LYS A 281 -12.93 14.47 1.68
CA LYS A 281 -12.88 14.11 3.10
C LYS A 281 -13.63 15.13 3.95
N ASP A 282 -13.44 16.42 3.70
CA ASP A 282 -14.14 17.49 4.41
C ASP A 282 -15.65 17.47 4.08
N GLU A 283 -16.00 17.19 2.82
CA GLU A 283 -17.38 17.00 2.39
C GLU A 283 -18.05 15.86 3.15
N LEU A 284 -17.46 14.65 3.18
CA LEU A 284 -18.02 13.51 3.90
C LEU A 284 -18.11 13.76 5.42
N ALA A 285 -17.11 14.42 6.01
CA ALA A 285 -17.13 14.81 7.42
C ALA A 285 -18.28 15.76 7.75
N SER A 286 -18.63 16.67 6.82
CA SER A 286 -19.73 17.62 6.99
C SER A 286 -21.11 16.96 6.88
N MET A 287 -21.21 15.81 6.20
CA MET A 287 -22.47 15.06 6.08
C MET A 287 -22.85 14.38 7.39
N ASP A 288 -21.91 13.67 8.02
CA ASP A 288 -22.10 13.04 9.32
C ASP A 288 -20.76 12.68 10.00
N SER A 289 -20.63 13.01 11.28
CA SER A 289 -19.51 12.60 12.13
C SER A 289 -19.33 11.08 12.25
N THR A 290 -20.37 10.27 11.99
CA THR A 290 -20.26 8.80 12.01
C THR A 290 -19.30 8.24 10.96
N TYR A 291 -18.93 9.03 9.93
CA TYR A 291 -17.94 8.62 8.92
C TYR A 291 -16.49 8.76 9.39
N VAL A 292 -16.22 9.52 10.46
CA VAL A 292 -14.85 9.83 10.93
C VAL A 292 -13.98 8.60 11.18
N PRO A 293 -14.46 7.52 11.82
CA PRO A 293 -13.67 6.28 11.97
C PRO A 293 -13.25 5.69 10.62
N THR A 294 -14.13 5.70 9.62
CA THR A 294 -13.83 5.16 8.28
C THR A 294 -12.85 6.04 7.51
N MET A 295 -12.89 7.37 7.71
CA MET A 295 -11.98 8.31 7.04
C MET A 295 -10.56 8.36 7.59
N ASN A 296 -10.31 7.72 8.75
CA ASN A 296 -9.03 7.78 9.44
C ASN A 296 -8.40 6.40 9.68
N VAL A 297 -9.08 5.32 9.30
CA VAL A 297 -8.54 3.97 9.45
C VAL A 297 -7.43 3.71 8.42
N LEU A 298 -6.29 3.24 8.91
CA LEU A 298 -5.09 2.87 8.16
C LEU A 298 -4.78 1.38 8.31
N SER A 299 -5.26 0.73 9.37
CA SER A 299 -5.15 -0.70 9.60
C SER A 299 -6.30 -1.47 8.95
N GLN A 300 -5.96 -2.41 8.08
CA GLN A 300 -6.90 -3.37 7.51
C GLN A 300 -7.65 -4.15 8.62
N THR A 301 -6.95 -4.57 9.67
CA THR A 301 -7.56 -5.31 10.79
C THR A 301 -8.59 -4.44 11.51
N ASN A 302 -8.24 -3.20 11.86
CA ASN A 302 -9.16 -2.30 12.55
C ASN A 302 -10.38 -1.97 11.68
N CYS A 303 -10.20 -1.78 10.37
CA CYS A 303 -11.31 -1.57 9.45
C CYS A 303 -12.29 -2.76 9.42
N GLU A 304 -11.76 -3.98 9.39
CA GLU A 304 -12.56 -5.20 9.35
C GLU A 304 -13.27 -5.51 10.68
N THR A 305 -12.64 -5.22 11.81
CA THR A 305 -13.14 -5.66 13.13
C THR A 305 -13.85 -4.57 13.94
N SER A 306 -13.66 -3.29 13.62
CA SER A 306 -14.28 -2.19 14.37
C SER A 306 -15.80 -2.18 14.21
N THR A 307 -16.50 -1.99 15.32
CA THR A 307 -17.97 -1.79 15.35
C THR A 307 -18.38 -0.41 14.89
N ASP A 308 -17.47 0.57 14.95
CA ASP A 308 -17.72 1.96 14.55
C ASP A 308 -17.60 2.16 13.03
N ILE A 309 -17.05 1.15 12.34
CA ILE A 309 -16.98 1.09 10.88
C ILE A 309 -18.05 0.09 10.43
N THR A 310 -19.03 0.58 9.68
CA THR A 310 -20.17 -0.23 9.23
C THR A 310 -20.12 -0.38 7.70
N GLU A 311 -20.88 -1.34 7.16
CA GLU A 311 -21.05 -1.45 5.70
C GLU A 311 -21.60 -0.16 5.08
N VAL A 312 -22.40 0.59 5.84
CA VAL A 312 -22.95 1.89 5.40
C VAL A 312 -21.82 2.91 5.29
N THR A 313 -20.98 3.07 6.32
CA THR A 313 -19.90 4.05 6.29
C THR A 313 -18.84 3.71 5.24
N LEU A 314 -18.55 2.42 5.04
CA LEU A 314 -17.68 1.95 3.94
C LEU A 314 -18.28 2.28 2.57
N SER A 315 -19.56 1.98 2.35
CA SER A 315 -20.21 2.27 1.06
C SER A 315 -20.29 3.78 0.80
N SER A 316 -20.61 4.60 1.81
CA SER A 316 -20.60 6.07 1.70
C SER A 316 -19.21 6.60 1.34
N TYR A 317 -18.15 6.05 1.93
CA TYR A 317 -16.78 6.40 1.57
C TYR A 317 -16.51 6.09 0.08
N TYR A 318 -16.94 4.92 -0.41
CA TYR A 318 -16.80 4.61 -1.84
C TYR A 318 -17.58 5.57 -2.74
N ALA A 319 -18.82 5.91 -2.38
CA ALA A 319 -19.64 6.85 -3.15
C ALA A 319 -18.99 8.24 -3.22
N VAL A 320 -18.46 8.75 -2.11
CA VAL A 320 -17.88 10.11 -2.09
C VAL A 320 -16.49 10.17 -2.71
N PHE A 321 -15.62 9.20 -2.44
CA PHE A 321 -14.25 9.25 -2.93
C PHE A 321 -14.08 8.54 -4.27
N PHE A 322 -14.36 7.24 -4.32
CA PHE A 322 -14.03 6.41 -5.47
C PHE A 322 -14.94 6.68 -6.67
N GLU A 323 -16.24 6.87 -6.44
CA GLU A 323 -17.16 7.18 -7.55
C GLU A 323 -16.90 8.58 -8.14
N SER A 324 -16.58 9.58 -7.31
CA SER A 324 -16.43 10.97 -7.77
C SER A 324 -15.05 11.32 -8.33
N LEU A 325 -13.99 10.68 -7.81
CA LEU A 325 -12.61 11.04 -8.17
C LEU A 325 -12.02 10.15 -9.27
N VAL A 326 -12.58 8.97 -9.54
CA VAL A 326 -12.11 8.07 -10.62
C VAL A 326 -12.75 8.39 -11.97
N LYS A 327 -13.99 8.91 -11.93
CA LYS A 327 -14.93 9.22 -13.02
C LYS A 327 -14.47 9.04 -14.48
#